data_AF-A0A8S3RI79-F1
#
_entry.id   AF-A0A8S3RI79-F1
#
_cell.length_a   1.000
_cell.length_b   1.000
_cell.length_c   1.000
_cell.angle_alpha   90.00
_cell.angle_beta   90.00
_cell.angle_gamma   90.00
#
_symmetry.space_group_name_H-M   'P 1'
#
loop_
_entity.id
_entity.type
_entity.pdbx_description
1 polymer ?
#
loop_
_entity_poly.entity_id
_entity_poly.type
_entity_poly.pdbx_seq_one_letter_code
_entity_poly.pdbx_strand_id
1 'polypeptide(L)'
;MESGNTITIPNVVRTACHTKLIQMYQSYCREVEFQPLGISSLFKILEACAASKRTSLQGLDNIAAEGSEGYDNLINLVEDLHSMNVINSEESKELTNSITSSKLYMKTDYKLHVQEENQCATHCRTWLLSDPKNLAFQSICNHHHLFKCEKCQLFTDMCDKIRQVNNSSTTSEELKEEFNKDLDDSIIKIENWGAHIVRTINQDSWRLERLGSLLQGQGIIIMDWAMKFLPQRFREKQTDWFGQRGKHWHVTVLIYVDTDNNICVSTGIYQKIISPKDRHVQLI
;
A
#
# COMPACT_ATOMS: atom_id res chain seq x y z
N MET A 1 14.33 33.35 -15.79
CA MET A 1 14.42 31.92 -16.12
C MET A 1 13.57 31.69 -17.35
N GLU A 2 14.14 31.89 -18.54
CA GLU A 2 13.45 31.70 -19.84
C GLU A 2 14.29 30.76 -20.69
N SER A 3 14.26 29.46 -20.38
CA SER A 3 14.82 28.47 -21.30
C SER A 3 13.84 28.10 -22.40
N GLY A 4 12.59 28.60 -22.37
CA GLY A 4 11.53 28.21 -23.32
C GLY A 4 11.20 26.70 -23.32
N ASN A 5 11.81 25.94 -22.41
CA ASN A 5 11.67 24.50 -22.35
C ASN A 5 10.33 24.15 -21.71
N THR A 6 9.43 23.62 -22.53
CA THR A 6 8.15 23.07 -22.07
C THR A 6 8.43 21.76 -21.33
N ILE A 7 8.24 21.76 -20.01
CA ILE A 7 8.29 20.54 -19.21
C ILE A 7 6.90 19.91 -19.25
N THR A 8 6.77 18.80 -19.97
CA THR A 8 5.53 18.02 -19.99
C THR A 8 5.39 17.28 -18.67
N ILE A 9 4.46 17.72 -17.82
CA ILE A 9 4.13 17.02 -16.58
C ILE A 9 3.23 15.82 -16.96
N PRO A 10 3.60 14.58 -16.61
CA PRO A 10 2.77 13.41 -16.89
C PRO A 10 1.43 13.50 -16.16
N ASN A 11 0.39 12.88 -16.72
CA ASN A 11 -0.92 12.81 -16.06
C ASN A 11 -0.79 12.03 -14.75
N VAL A 12 -0.91 12.73 -13.61
CA VAL A 12 -0.83 12.14 -12.28
C VAL A 12 -2.24 11.86 -11.76
N VAL A 13 -2.44 10.70 -11.12
CA VAL A 13 -3.65 10.42 -10.34
C VAL A 13 -3.39 10.80 -8.89
N ARG A 14 -4.20 11.69 -8.34
CA ARG A 14 -4.10 12.09 -6.92
C ARG A 14 -4.93 11.16 -6.05
N THR A 15 -4.32 10.64 -4.98
CA THR A 15 -4.99 9.78 -3.99
C THR A 15 -5.50 10.54 -2.77
N ALA A 16 -5.12 11.81 -2.60
CA ALA A 16 -5.54 12.68 -1.51
C ALA A 16 -6.04 14.03 -2.03
N CYS A 17 -6.91 14.70 -1.26
CA CYS A 17 -7.39 16.04 -1.58
C CYS A 17 -6.27 17.08 -1.46
N HIS A 18 -6.44 18.24 -2.13
CA HIS A 18 -5.42 19.29 -2.16
C HIS A 18 -4.99 19.77 -0.78
N THR A 19 -5.95 19.98 0.13
CA THR A 19 -5.67 20.40 1.51
C THR A 19 -4.74 19.42 2.23
N LYS A 20 -5.03 18.12 2.16
CA LYS A 20 -4.22 17.08 2.82
C LYS A 20 -2.84 16.97 2.17
N LEU A 21 -2.73 17.09 0.85
CA LEU A 21 -1.43 17.12 0.15
C LEU A 21 -0.54 18.28 0.60
N ILE A 22 -1.12 19.47 0.74
CA ILE A 22 -0.38 20.66 1.21
C ILE A 22 0.08 20.47 2.64
N GLN A 23 -0.78 19.94 3.52
CA GLN A 23 -0.41 19.65 4.91
C GLN A 23 0.73 18.63 5.00
N MET A 24 0.66 17.54 4.24
CA MET A 24 1.72 16.53 4.20
C MET A 24 3.03 17.12 3.68
N TYR A 25 2.98 17.91 2.60
CA TYR A 25 4.14 18.59 2.05
C TYR A 25 4.77 19.56 3.05
N GLN A 26 3.97 20.35 3.78
CA GLN A 26 4.47 21.25 4.81
C GLN A 26 5.11 20.51 5.99
N SER A 27 4.53 19.40 6.44
CA SER A 27 5.14 18.56 7.48
C SER A 27 6.48 18.00 7.02
N TYR A 28 6.55 17.44 5.81
CA TYR A 28 7.80 16.99 5.22
C TYR A 28 8.83 18.12 5.12
N CYS A 29 8.44 19.30 4.65
CA CYS A 29 9.34 20.45 4.53
C CYS A 29 9.92 20.87 5.89
N ARG A 30 9.14 20.78 6.98
CA ARG A 30 9.64 21.03 8.34
C ARG A 30 10.68 20.00 8.77
N GLU A 31 10.48 18.73 8.41
CA GLU A 31 11.41 17.64 8.76
C GLU A 31 12.76 17.77 8.03
N VAL A 32 12.76 18.27 6.79
CA VAL A 32 13.97 18.42 5.97
C VAL A 32 14.53 19.86 5.94
N GLU A 33 14.07 20.73 6.84
CA GLU A 33 14.46 22.15 6.93
C GLU A 33 14.32 22.93 5.60
N PHE A 34 13.34 22.55 4.79
CA PHE A 34 13.03 23.22 3.53
C PHE A 34 11.96 24.28 3.73
N GLN A 35 12.11 25.45 3.11
CA GLN A 35 11.10 26.51 3.14
C GLN A 35 10.08 26.33 2.01
N PRO A 36 8.83 25.91 2.29
CA PRO A 36 7.84 25.69 1.24
C PRO A 36 7.33 27.01 0.66
N LEU A 37 6.75 26.94 -0.54
CA LEU A 37 5.97 28.03 -1.11
C LEU A 37 4.75 28.35 -0.23
N GLY A 38 4.23 29.57 -0.37
CA GLY A 38 3.00 29.98 0.30
C GLY A 38 1.82 29.06 -0.06
N ILE A 39 0.93 28.83 0.92
CA ILE A 39 -0.24 27.93 0.77
C ILE A 39 -1.05 28.27 -0.48
N SER A 40 -1.30 29.56 -0.74
CA SER A 40 -2.03 30.02 -1.92
C SER A 40 -1.33 29.65 -3.23
N SER A 41 0.00 29.74 -3.30
CA SER A 41 0.78 29.32 -4.46
C SER A 41 0.73 27.80 -4.65
N LEU A 42 0.78 27.02 -3.57
CA LEU A 42 0.66 25.56 -3.63
C LEU A 42 -0.71 25.12 -4.14
N PHE A 43 -1.80 25.77 -3.71
CA PHE A 43 -3.13 25.53 -4.26
C PHE A 43 -3.20 25.84 -5.76
N LYS A 44 -2.65 26.99 -6.20
CA LYS A 44 -2.59 27.35 -7.63
C LYS A 44 -1.82 26.33 -8.45
N ILE A 45 -0.71 25.80 -7.93
CA ILE A 45 0.05 24.73 -8.58
C ILE A 45 -0.80 23.47 -8.72
N LEU A 46 -1.52 23.08 -7.66
CA LEU A 46 -2.37 21.90 -7.68
C LEU A 46 -3.59 22.05 -8.60
N GLU A 47 -4.12 23.26 -8.77
CA GLU A 47 -5.18 23.56 -9.73
C GLU A 47 -4.66 23.53 -11.18
N ALA A 48 -3.50 24.14 -11.44
CA ALA A 48 -2.89 24.17 -12.76
C ALA A 48 -2.42 22.79 -13.23
N CYS A 49 -1.90 21.97 -12.32
CA CYS A 49 -1.59 20.57 -12.59
C CYS A 49 -2.89 19.75 -12.57
N ALA A 50 -3.62 19.70 -13.68
CA ALA A 50 -4.80 18.85 -13.80
C ALA A 50 -4.42 17.39 -13.49
N ALA A 51 -5.08 16.80 -12.50
CA ALA A 51 -4.93 15.38 -12.17
C ALA A 51 -6.19 14.66 -12.61
N SER A 52 -6.02 13.52 -13.27
CA SER A 52 -7.16 12.67 -13.62
C SER A 52 -7.86 12.23 -12.35
N LYS A 53 -9.17 12.48 -12.26
CA LYS A 53 -10.01 11.85 -11.23
C LYS A 53 -10.05 10.36 -11.54
N ARG A 54 -9.87 9.51 -10.53
CA ARG A 54 -9.92 8.05 -10.66
C ARG A 54 -11.36 7.64 -11.02
N THR A 55 -11.67 7.52 -12.31
CA THR A 55 -13.02 7.19 -12.82
C THR A 55 -13.29 5.69 -12.87
N SER A 56 -12.25 4.86 -12.83
CA SER A 56 -12.33 3.41 -12.77
C SER A 56 -11.55 2.87 -11.58
N LEU A 57 -12.23 2.11 -10.71
CA LEU A 57 -11.62 1.29 -9.65
C LEU A 57 -11.22 -0.10 -10.16
N GLN A 58 -11.36 -0.40 -11.46
CA GLN A 58 -11.01 -1.70 -12.01
C GLN A 58 -9.48 -1.83 -12.09
N GLY A 59 -8.90 -2.48 -11.09
CA GLY A 59 -7.46 -2.50 -10.90
C GLY A 59 -7.01 -2.54 -9.43
N LEU A 60 -7.87 -2.98 -8.50
CA LEU A 60 -7.59 -2.84 -7.07
C LEU A 60 -6.33 -3.64 -6.71
N ASP A 61 -5.41 -2.96 -6.01
CA ASP A 61 -4.43 -3.62 -5.18
C ASP A 61 -5.20 -4.39 -4.11
N ASN A 62 -5.29 -5.71 -4.28
CA ASN A 62 -6.05 -6.58 -3.38
C ASN A 62 -5.52 -6.49 -1.95
N ILE A 63 -4.21 -6.26 -1.76
CA ILE A 63 -3.62 -6.18 -0.42
C ILE A 63 -4.05 -4.89 0.28
N ALA A 64 -4.04 -3.75 -0.43
CA ALA A 64 -4.58 -2.51 0.13
C ALA A 64 -6.09 -2.56 0.38
N ALA A 65 -6.84 -3.27 -0.47
CA ALA A 65 -8.27 -3.47 -0.28
C ALA A 65 -8.55 -4.33 0.97
N GLU A 66 -7.88 -5.48 1.12
CA GLU A 66 -7.96 -6.35 2.29
C GLU A 66 -7.50 -5.63 3.56
N GLY A 67 -6.41 -4.84 3.51
CA GLY A 67 -5.97 -4.03 4.64
C GLY A 67 -6.99 -2.97 5.03
N SER A 68 -7.65 -2.33 4.05
CA SER A 68 -8.74 -1.38 4.33
C SER A 68 -9.95 -2.08 4.95
N GLU A 69 -10.31 -3.27 4.47
CA GLU A 69 -11.36 -4.13 5.04
C GLU A 69 -11.01 -4.56 6.47
N GLY A 70 -9.75 -4.90 6.74
CA GLY A 70 -9.28 -5.20 8.10
C GLY A 70 -9.58 -4.06 9.07
N TYR A 71 -9.34 -2.81 8.68
CA TYR A 71 -9.75 -1.66 9.50
C TYR A 71 -11.27 -1.53 9.67
N ASP A 72 -12.07 -1.83 8.64
CA ASP A 72 -13.53 -1.78 8.74
C ASP A 72 -14.04 -2.88 9.70
N ASN A 73 -13.42 -4.06 9.68
CA ASN A 73 -13.70 -5.14 10.63
C ASN A 73 -13.34 -4.74 12.06
N LEU A 74 -12.22 -4.05 12.30
CA LEU A 74 -11.89 -3.53 13.64
C LEU A 74 -12.97 -2.57 14.16
N ILE A 75 -13.56 -1.73 13.29
CA ILE A 75 -14.67 -0.84 13.69
C ILE A 75 -15.89 -1.68 14.07
N ASN A 76 -16.25 -2.68 13.27
CA ASN A 76 -17.37 -3.58 13.58
C ASN A 76 -17.17 -4.31 14.91
N LEU A 77 -15.96 -4.80 15.20
CA LEU A 77 -15.63 -5.44 16.48
C LEU A 77 -15.81 -4.48 17.66
N VAL A 78 -15.47 -3.20 17.51
CA VAL A 78 -15.73 -2.17 18.53
C VAL A 78 -17.23 -1.90 18.69
N GLU A 79 -18.00 -1.91 17.60
CA GLU A 79 -19.46 -1.81 17.64
C GLU A 79 -20.11 -3.02 18.34
N ASP A 80 -19.59 -4.22 18.10
CA ASP A 80 -20.05 -5.44 18.77
C ASP A 80 -19.82 -5.36 20.27
N LEU A 81 -18.61 -4.96 20.71
CA LEU A 81 -18.31 -4.73 22.14
C LEU A 81 -19.25 -3.70 22.77
N HIS A 82 -19.61 -2.64 22.04
CA HIS A 82 -20.57 -1.65 22.50
C HIS A 82 -21.99 -2.22 22.60
N SER A 83 -22.44 -2.98 21.59
CA SER A 83 -23.76 -3.61 21.56
C SER A 83 -23.96 -4.63 22.68
N MET A 84 -22.87 -5.30 23.09
CA MET A 84 -22.83 -6.26 24.19
C MET A 84 -22.69 -5.58 25.56
N ASN A 85 -22.69 -4.24 25.62
CA ASN A 85 -22.46 -3.44 26.82
C ASN A 85 -21.11 -3.74 27.53
N VAL A 86 -20.11 -4.19 26.79
CA VAL A 86 -18.75 -4.41 27.32
C VAL A 86 -18.02 -3.08 27.48
N ILE A 87 -18.25 -2.14 26.55
CA ILE A 87 -17.72 -0.77 26.59
C ILE A 87 -18.84 0.25 26.55
N ASN A 88 -18.58 1.43 27.09
CA ASN A 88 -19.54 2.54 27.04
C ASN A 88 -19.45 3.30 25.69
N SER A 89 -20.42 4.19 25.45
CA SER A 89 -20.49 4.96 24.21
C SER A 89 -19.32 5.93 23.99
N GLU A 90 -18.65 6.38 25.05
CA GLU A 90 -17.49 7.26 24.92
C GLU A 90 -16.26 6.46 24.46
N GLU A 91 -15.98 5.34 25.12
CA GLU A 91 -14.89 4.41 24.76
C GLU A 91 -15.04 3.87 23.34
N SER A 92 -16.26 3.51 22.94
CA SER A 92 -16.56 3.08 21.57
C SER A 92 -16.20 4.16 20.55
N LYS A 93 -16.56 5.42 20.80
CA LYS A 93 -16.20 6.55 19.93
C LYS A 93 -14.70 6.80 19.89
N GLU A 94 -14.03 6.76 21.04
CA GLU A 94 -12.57 6.95 21.13
C GLU A 94 -11.82 5.89 20.32
N LEU A 95 -12.21 4.62 20.46
CA LEU A 95 -11.61 3.51 19.71
C LEU A 95 -11.88 3.67 18.20
N THR A 96 -13.12 3.91 17.79
CA THR A 96 -13.46 4.11 16.37
C THR A 96 -12.72 5.29 15.74
N ASN A 97 -12.55 6.39 16.47
CA ASN A 97 -11.75 7.54 16.02
C ASN A 97 -10.27 7.19 15.87
N SER A 98 -9.73 6.38 16.80
CA SER A 98 -8.35 5.89 16.75
C SER A 98 -8.12 4.96 15.57
N ILE A 99 -9.04 4.01 15.33
CA ILE A 99 -9.01 3.09 14.18
C ILE A 99 -9.04 3.89 12.87
N THR A 100 -9.94 4.88 12.77
CA THR A 100 -10.07 5.73 11.59
C THR A 100 -8.81 6.56 11.33
N SER A 101 -8.21 7.09 12.40
CA SER A 101 -6.97 7.87 12.32
C SER A 101 -5.79 7.01 11.87
N SER A 102 -5.68 5.78 12.41
CA SER A 102 -4.67 4.80 11.99
C SER A 102 -4.85 4.39 10.52
N LYS A 103 -6.09 4.12 10.09
CA LYS A 103 -6.42 3.83 8.69
C LYS A 103 -5.98 4.96 7.76
N LEU A 104 -6.23 6.21 8.15
CA LEU A 104 -5.84 7.39 7.37
C LEU A 104 -4.31 7.53 7.30
N TYR A 105 -3.63 7.34 8.43
CA TYR A 105 -2.16 7.34 8.50
C TYR A 105 -1.56 6.30 7.55
N MET A 106 -2.06 5.07 7.59
CA MET A 106 -1.61 3.98 6.72
C MET A 106 -1.80 4.31 5.23
N LYS A 107 -2.94 4.92 4.86
CA LYS A 107 -3.25 5.31 3.47
C LYS A 107 -2.36 6.42 2.92
N THR A 108 -1.93 7.35 3.77
CA THR A 108 -1.40 8.64 3.29
C THR A 108 0.03 8.91 3.74
N ASP A 109 0.29 8.80 5.03
CA ASP A 109 1.51 9.29 5.68
C ASP A 109 2.57 8.18 5.84
N TYR A 110 2.19 6.92 6.10
CA TYR A 110 3.13 5.83 6.43
C TYR A 110 4.26 5.68 5.39
N LYS A 111 3.94 5.75 4.10
CA LYS A 111 4.91 5.66 3.01
C LYS A 111 5.98 6.77 3.01
N LEU A 112 5.69 7.92 3.63
CA LEU A 112 6.64 9.04 3.73
C LEU A 112 7.61 8.84 4.88
N HIS A 113 7.22 8.09 5.90
CA HIS A 113 8.07 7.81 7.05
C HIS A 113 9.06 6.68 6.76
N VAL A 114 8.74 5.75 5.86
CA VAL A 114 9.63 4.64 5.50
C VAL A 114 10.86 5.17 4.75
N GLN A 115 12.04 4.91 5.32
CA GLN A 115 13.34 5.33 4.80
C GLN A 115 14.28 4.12 4.70
N GLU A 116 15.38 4.25 3.96
CA GLU A 116 16.38 3.17 3.83
C GLU A 116 16.96 2.75 5.18
N GLU A 117 17.40 3.74 5.97
CA GLU A 117 17.85 3.60 7.35
C GLU A 117 17.04 4.54 8.23
N ASN A 118 16.56 4.07 9.39
CA ASN A 118 15.80 4.89 10.32
C ASN A 118 15.93 4.34 11.75
N GLN A 119 15.95 5.21 12.76
CA GLN A 119 16.00 4.78 14.17
C GLN A 119 14.70 4.13 14.66
N CYS A 120 13.62 4.17 13.87
CA CYS A 120 12.39 3.44 14.11
C CYS A 120 12.37 2.14 13.30
N ALA A 121 12.22 1.00 14.00
CA ALA A 121 12.12 -0.31 13.35
C ALA A 121 10.98 -0.37 12.32
N THR A 122 9.84 0.27 12.58
CA THR A 122 8.69 0.30 11.67
C THR A 122 8.86 1.25 10.49
N HIS A 123 9.94 2.00 10.42
CA HIS A 123 10.25 2.93 9.32
C HIS A 123 11.56 2.57 8.60
N CYS A 124 12.41 1.72 9.18
CA CYS A 124 13.67 1.30 8.58
C CYS A 124 13.43 0.18 7.57
N ARG A 125 13.51 0.50 6.27
CA ARG A 125 13.31 -0.44 5.18
C ARG A 125 14.33 -1.58 5.20
N THR A 126 15.59 -1.28 5.48
CA THR A 126 16.67 -2.27 5.60
C THR A 126 16.35 -3.31 6.69
N TRP A 127 15.82 -2.84 7.82
CA TRP A 127 15.36 -3.72 8.89
C TRP A 127 14.12 -4.53 8.49
N LEU A 128 13.08 -3.85 7.98
CA LEU A 128 11.78 -4.45 7.67
C LEU A 128 11.83 -5.50 6.55
N LEU A 129 12.78 -5.39 5.62
CA LEU A 129 12.94 -6.31 4.50
C LEU A 129 14.00 -7.38 4.74
N SER A 130 14.70 -7.34 5.87
CA SER A 130 15.68 -8.36 6.23
C SER A 130 14.99 -9.68 6.56
N ASP A 131 15.40 -10.76 5.90
CA ASP A 131 14.94 -12.11 6.26
C ASP A 131 15.64 -12.59 7.55
N PRO A 132 14.90 -13.00 8.60
CA PRO A 132 15.50 -13.45 9.85
C PRO A 132 16.08 -14.88 9.79
N LYS A 133 15.77 -15.65 8.75
CA LYS A 133 16.13 -17.07 8.62
C LYS A 133 17.11 -17.33 7.48
N ASN A 134 17.03 -16.55 6.40
CA ASN A 134 17.87 -16.73 5.23
C ASN A 134 18.99 -15.70 5.18
N LEU A 135 20.23 -16.15 5.45
CA LEU A 135 21.44 -15.32 5.42
C LEU A 135 21.64 -14.61 4.07
N ALA A 136 21.21 -15.19 2.95
CA ALA A 136 21.33 -14.57 1.63
C ALA A 136 20.40 -13.37 1.42
N PHE A 137 19.33 -13.26 2.22
CA PHE A 137 18.36 -12.16 2.18
C PHE A 137 18.34 -11.35 3.48
N GLN A 138 19.32 -11.58 4.35
CA GLN A 138 19.46 -10.83 5.59
C GLN A 138 20.19 -9.51 5.31
N SER A 139 19.70 -8.43 5.91
CA SER A 139 20.35 -7.13 5.92
C SER A 139 20.68 -6.73 7.35
N ILE A 140 21.82 -6.07 7.55
CA ILE A 140 22.29 -5.64 8.87
C ILE A 140 22.23 -4.12 8.93
N CYS A 141 21.55 -3.59 9.95
CA CYS A 141 21.58 -2.17 10.26
C CYS A 141 22.81 -1.86 11.12
N ASN A 142 23.51 -0.76 10.79
CA ASN A 142 24.61 -0.21 11.59
C ASN A 142 24.14 0.73 12.72
N HIS A 143 22.82 0.85 12.91
CA HIS A 143 22.16 1.72 13.87
C HIS A 143 21.22 0.92 14.77
N HIS A 144 20.77 1.55 15.87
CA HIS A 144 19.87 0.93 16.83
C HIS A 144 18.43 1.44 16.64
N HIS A 145 17.46 0.52 16.70
CA HIS A 145 16.05 0.84 16.56
C HIS A 145 15.40 1.20 17.91
N LEU A 146 15.86 2.29 18.53
CA LEU A 146 15.39 2.69 19.86
C LEU A 146 14.16 3.61 19.82
N PHE A 147 13.88 4.24 18.68
CA PHE A 147 12.78 5.19 18.55
C PHE A 147 11.48 4.45 18.19
N LYS A 148 10.39 4.83 18.87
CA LYS A 148 9.04 4.34 18.57
C LYS A 148 8.21 5.46 17.97
N CYS A 149 7.70 5.25 16.76
CA CYS A 149 6.79 6.19 16.15
C CYS A 149 5.44 6.14 16.87
N GLU A 150 5.01 7.27 17.43
CA GLU A 150 3.72 7.40 18.12
C GLU A 150 2.56 6.93 17.23
N LYS A 151 2.52 7.36 15.96
CA LYS A 151 1.44 6.98 15.03
C LYS A 151 1.40 5.47 14.73
N CYS A 152 2.55 4.80 14.67
CA CYS A 152 2.62 3.35 14.50
C CYS A 152 2.22 2.63 15.79
N GLN A 153 2.66 3.15 16.94
CA GLN A 153 2.37 2.58 18.25
C GLN A 153 0.87 2.65 18.61
N LEU A 154 0.19 3.72 18.19
CA LEU A 154 -1.26 3.87 18.37
C LEU A 154 -2.06 2.67 17.84
N PHE A 155 -1.64 2.07 16.72
CA PHE A 155 -2.30 0.88 16.17
C PHE A 155 -2.15 -0.32 17.11
N THR A 156 -0.92 -0.60 17.56
CA THR A 156 -0.62 -1.70 18.48
C THR A 156 -1.36 -1.53 19.81
N ASP A 157 -1.26 -0.35 20.43
CA ASP A 157 -1.88 -0.05 21.72
C ASP A 157 -3.41 -0.19 21.66
N MET A 158 -4.01 0.22 20.54
CA MET A 158 -5.44 0.09 20.28
C MET A 158 -5.87 -1.37 20.13
N CYS A 159 -5.15 -2.17 19.35
CA CYS A 159 -5.43 -3.61 19.21
C CYS A 159 -5.29 -4.35 20.54
N ASP A 160 -4.29 -4.01 21.34
CA ASP A 160 -4.09 -4.56 22.69
C ASP A 160 -5.24 -4.17 23.62
N LYS A 161 -5.68 -2.90 23.58
CA LYS A 161 -6.85 -2.43 24.35
C LYS A 161 -8.12 -3.18 23.97
N ILE A 162 -8.40 -3.36 22.68
CA ILE A 162 -9.58 -4.11 22.19
C ILE A 162 -9.52 -5.55 22.69
N ARG A 163 -8.36 -6.22 22.58
CA ARG A 163 -8.17 -7.59 23.06
C ARG A 163 -8.37 -7.70 24.57
N GLN A 164 -7.79 -6.77 25.33
CA GLN A 164 -7.90 -6.75 26.79
C GLN A 164 -9.36 -6.60 27.23
N VAL A 165 -10.08 -5.65 26.63
CA VAL A 165 -11.50 -5.40 26.91
C VAL A 165 -12.32 -6.65 26.63
N ASN A 166 -12.15 -7.27 25.46
CA ASN A 166 -12.84 -8.51 25.10
C ASN A 166 -12.57 -9.64 26.10
N ASN A 167 -11.30 -9.86 26.47
CA ASN A 167 -10.93 -10.92 27.42
C ASN A 167 -11.50 -10.70 28.82
N SER A 168 -11.62 -9.44 29.24
CA SER A 168 -12.17 -9.05 30.55
C SER A 168 -13.71 -9.08 30.62
N SER A 169 -14.38 -9.26 29.47
CA SER A 169 -15.84 -9.26 29.40
C SER A 169 -16.46 -10.50 30.06
N THR A 170 -17.75 -10.41 30.39
CA THR A 170 -18.53 -11.51 31.00
C THR A 170 -19.11 -12.48 29.98
N THR A 171 -18.66 -12.43 28.72
CA THR A 171 -19.11 -13.29 27.64
C THR A 171 -18.54 -14.71 27.79
N SER A 172 -19.05 -15.67 27.03
CA SER A 172 -18.52 -17.03 27.03
C SER A 172 -17.11 -17.07 26.43
N GLU A 173 -16.27 -18.00 26.90
CA GLU A 173 -14.92 -18.17 26.36
C GLU A 173 -14.92 -18.47 24.86
N GLU A 174 -15.89 -19.23 24.36
CA GLU A 174 -16.05 -19.49 22.92
C GLU A 174 -16.24 -18.19 22.11
N LEU A 175 -17.06 -17.25 22.59
CA LEU A 175 -17.27 -15.96 21.92
C LEU A 175 -16.02 -15.08 21.99
N LYS A 176 -15.28 -15.14 23.11
CA LYS A 176 -14.01 -14.41 23.23
C LYS A 176 -12.97 -14.93 22.25
N GLU A 177 -12.87 -16.25 22.09
CA GLU A 177 -11.96 -16.89 21.15
C GLU A 177 -12.29 -16.53 19.71
N GLU A 178 -13.58 -16.59 19.32
CA GLU A 178 -14.03 -16.21 17.98
C GLU A 178 -13.74 -14.74 17.69
N PHE A 179 -14.06 -13.84 18.62
CA PHE A 179 -13.74 -12.42 18.51
C PHE A 179 -12.24 -12.16 18.36
N ASN A 180 -11.41 -12.84 19.17
CA ASN A 180 -9.96 -12.67 19.11
C ASN A 180 -9.38 -13.18 17.79
N LYS A 181 -9.98 -14.21 17.19
CA LYS A 181 -9.59 -14.70 15.86
C LYS A 181 -9.91 -13.66 14.78
N ASP A 182 -11.09 -13.06 14.81
CA ASP A 182 -11.45 -12.00 13.85
C ASP A 182 -10.57 -10.75 14.01
N LEU A 183 -10.20 -10.44 15.26
CA LEU A 183 -9.22 -9.39 15.58
C LEU A 183 -7.84 -9.72 14.98
N ASP A 184 -7.33 -10.94 15.19
CA ASP A 184 -6.05 -11.39 14.66
C ASP A 184 -6.02 -11.39 13.13
N ASP A 185 -7.07 -11.89 12.48
CA ASP A 185 -7.21 -11.90 11.03
C ASP A 185 -7.21 -10.46 10.47
N SER A 186 -7.87 -9.53 11.17
CA SER A 186 -7.89 -8.11 10.80
C SER A 186 -6.51 -7.44 10.95
N ILE A 187 -5.78 -7.75 12.03
CA ILE A 187 -4.41 -7.28 12.25
C ILE A 187 -3.49 -7.76 11.13
N ILE A 188 -3.53 -9.05 10.80
CA ILE A 188 -2.72 -9.65 9.74
C ILE A 188 -2.98 -8.97 8.39
N LYS A 189 -4.24 -8.71 8.02
CA LYS A 189 -4.58 -7.97 6.80
C LYS A 189 -3.93 -6.58 6.76
N ILE A 190 -3.95 -5.85 7.88
CA ILE A 190 -3.38 -4.51 8.00
C ILE A 190 -1.84 -4.54 7.96
N GLU A 191 -1.21 -5.48 8.65
CA GLU A 191 0.25 -5.68 8.63
C GLU A 191 0.74 -6.05 7.23
N ASN A 192 0.02 -6.94 6.53
CA ASN A 192 0.31 -7.30 5.15
C ASN A 192 0.25 -6.10 4.21
N TRP A 193 -0.69 -5.17 4.43
CA TRP A 193 -0.75 -3.92 3.70
C TRP A 193 0.44 -3.01 4.01
N GLY A 194 0.86 -2.90 5.27
CA GLY A 194 2.08 -2.18 5.65
C GLY A 194 3.31 -2.75 4.97
N ALA A 195 3.47 -4.08 4.98
CA ALA A 195 4.56 -4.77 4.30
C ALA A 195 4.50 -4.58 2.78
N HIS A 196 3.31 -4.55 2.19
CA HIS A 196 3.14 -4.23 0.76
C HIS A 196 3.66 -2.82 0.44
N ILE A 197 3.30 -1.81 1.24
CA ILE A 197 3.80 -0.43 1.07
C ILE A 197 5.34 -0.40 1.10
N VAL A 198 5.97 -1.06 2.08
CA VAL A 198 7.43 -1.10 2.22
C VAL A 198 8.08 -1.77 0.99
N ARG A 199 7.52 -2.89 0.51
CA ARG A 199 8.01 -3.56 -0.70
C ARG A 199 7.88 -2.67 -1.94
N THR A 200 6.77 -1.97 -2.10
CA THR A 200 6.57 -1.02 -3.21
C THR A 200 7.62 0.09 -3.18
N ILE A 201 7.90 0.68 -2.01
CA ILE A 201 8.92 1.72 -1.86
C ILE A 201 10.31 1.19 -2.23
N ASN A 202 10.64 -0.03 -1.81
CA ASN A 202 11.92 -0.67 -2.15
C ASN A 202 12.06 -0.90 -3.66
N GLN A 203 11.03 -1.49 -4.27
CA GLN A 203 11.00 -1.75 -5.71
C GLN A 203 11.11 -0.46 -6.51
N ASP A 204 10.41 0.60 -6.09
CA ASP A 204 10.44 1.89 -6.78
C ASP A 204 11.80 2.58 -6.66
N SER A 205 12.44 2.49 -5.49
CA SER A 205 13.80 2.98 -5.26
C SER A 205 14.80 2.34 -6.24
N TRP A 206 14.80 1.01 -6.34
CA TRP A 206 15.65 0.27 -7.28
C TRP A 206 15.32 0.62 -8.74
N ARG A 207 14.03 0.73 -9.05
CA ARG A 207 13.55 1.07 -10.40
C ARG A 207 14.08 2.44 -10.83
N LEU A 208 13.99 3.45 -9.97
CA LEU A 208 14.46 4.81 -10.25
C LEU A 208 15.99 4.87 -10.41
N GLU A 209 16.72 4.19 -9.53
CA GLU A 209 18.19 4.09 -9.63
C GLU A 209 18.60 3.47 -10.98
N ARG A 210 17.99 2.33 -11.34
CA ARG A 210 18.35 1.60 -12.56
C ARG A 210 17.95 2.35 -13.82
N LEU A 211 16.83 3.07 -13.79
CA LEU A 211 16.40 3.97 -14.87
C LEU A 211 17.39 5.12 -15.06
N GLY A 212 17.89 5.71 -13.97
CA GLY A 212 18.86 6.80 -14.02
C GLY A 212 20.23 6.40 -14.56
N SER A 213 20.61 5.11 -14.41
CA SER A 213 21.89 4.57 -14.89
C SER A 213 21.78 3.77 -16.20
N LEU A 214 20.65 3.84 -16.91
CA LEU A 214 20.39 2.98 -18.07
C LEU A 214 21.19 3.47 -19.29
N LEU A 215 22.04 2.61 -19.85
CA LEU A 215 22.85 2.93 -21.03
C LEU A 215 22.18 2.47 -22.33
N GLN A 216 22.60 3.06 -23.44
CA GLN A 216 22.19 2.63 -24.77
C GLN A 216 22.49 1.13 -24.98
N GLY A 217 21.53 0.39 -25.54
CA GLY A 217 21.62 -1.06 -25.73
C GLY A 217 21.32 -1.89 -24.48
N GLN A 218 21.08 -1.27 -23.33
CA GLN A 218 20.56 -1.92 -22.13
C GLN A 218 19.03 -1.71 -22.02
N GLY A 219 18.37 -2.65 -21.36
CA GLY A 219 16.94 -2.56 -21.09
C GLY A 219 16.59 -3.16 -19.74
N ILE A 220 15.54 -2.62 -19.13
CA ILE A 220 14.91 -3.14 -17.92
C ILE A 220 13.64 -3.86 -18.37
N ILE A 221 13.54 -5.13 -18.01
CA ILE A 221 12.34 -5.92 -18.27
C ILE A 221 11.58 -6.03 -16.96
N ILE A 222 10.37 -5.49 -16.94
CA ILE A 222 9.41 -5.63 -15.85
C ILE A 222 8.37 -6.65 -16.27
N MET A 223 8.18 -7.67 -15.45
CA MET A 223 7.29 -8.78 -15.70
C MET A 223 6.28 -8.86 -14.56
N ASP A 224 5.00 -8.73 -14.86
CA ASP A 224 3.94 -8.84 -13.87
C ASP A 224 2.70 -9.54 -14.41
N TRP A 225 1.93 -10.12 -13.49
CA TRP A 225 0.62 -10.66 -13.78
C TRP A 225 -0.39 -9.52 -13.87
N ALA A 226 -1.08 -9.41 -15.00
CA ALA A 226 -2.18 -8.46 -15.09
C ALA A 226 -3.42 -8.98 -14.35
N MET A 227 -4.22 -8.03 -13.85
CA MET A 227 -5.59 -8.22 -13.38
C MET A 227 -6.33 -9.21 -14.26
N LYS A 228 -6.85 -10.31 -13.70
CA LYS A 228 -7.52 -11.36 -14.46
C LYS A 228 -8.52 -10.77 -15.46
N PHE A 229 -8.38 -11.15 -16.73
CA PHE A 229 -9.34 -10.74 -17.76
C PHE A 229 -10.65 -11.52 -17.58
N LEU A 230 -11.74 -10.79 -17.32
CA LEU A 230 -13.09 -11.35 -17.24
C LEU A 230 -13.79 -11.12 -18.59
N PRO A 231 -13.87 -12.14 -19.47
CA PRO A 231 -14.56 -12.01 -20.74
C PRO A 231 -16.05 -11.78 -20.51
N GLN A 232 -16.56 -10.59 -20.81
CA GLN A 232 -17.99 -10.31 -20.78
C GLN A 232 -18.68 -11.05 -21.94
N ARG A 233 -19.66 -11.90 -21.63
CA ARG A 233 -20.53 -12.51 -22.66
C ARG A 233 -21.87 -11.79 -22.71
N PHE A 234 -22.43 -11.63 -23.92
CA PHE A 234 -23.74 -11.00 -24.14
C PHE A 234 -24.89 -11.69 -23.37
N ARG A 235 -24.74 -12.99 -23.08
CA ARG A 235 -25.60 -13.76 -22.17
C ARG A 235 -24.75 -14.73 -21.38
N GLU A 236 -24.91 -14.72 -20.06
CA GLU A 236 -24.27 -15.67 -19.14
C GLU A 236 -25.34 -16.48 -18.42
N LYS A 237 -25.11 -17.78 -18.27
CA LYS A 237 -25.99 -18.63 -17.45
C LYS A 237 -25.70 -18.34 -15.98
N GLN A 238 -26.71 -18.43 -15.11
CA GLN A 238 -26.56 -18.18 -13.67
C GLN A 238 -25.45 -19.04 -13.02
N THR A 239 -25.19 -20.24 -13.54
CA THR A 239 -24.10 -21.13 -13.11
C THR A 239 -22.70 -20.62 -13.51
N ASP A 240 -22.59 -19.88 -14.61
CA ASP A 240 -21.32 -19.30 -15.08
C ASP A 240 -20.95 -18.03 -14.29
N TRP A 241 -21.94 -17.40 -13.63
CA TRP A 241 -21.78 -16.22 -12.79
C TRP A 241 -21.03 -16.52 -11.48
N PHE A 242 -21.37 -17.62 -10.80
CA PHE A 242 -20.80 -17.99 -9.49
C PHE A 242 -19.41 -18.66 -9.55
N GLY A 243 -18.74 -18.64 -10.71
CA GLY A 243 -17.48 -19.36 -10.91
C GLY A 243 -16.49 -18.69 -11.86
N GLN A 244 -16.62 -17.39 -12.14
CA GLN A 244 -15.74 -16.71 -13.09
C GLN A 244 -14.28 -16.69 -12.61
N ARG A 245 -13.50 -17.68 -13.05
CA ARG A 245 -12.05 -17.67 -12.99
C ARG A 245 -11.55 -16.91 -14.22
N GLY A 246 -11.37 -15.61 -14.09
CA GLY A 246 -10.82 -14.79 -15.17
C GLY A 246 -9.49 -15.34 -15.68
N LYS A 247 -9.19 -15.06 -16.95
CA LYS A 247 -7.98 -15.55 -17.61
C LYS A 247 -6.76 -14.84 -17.03
N HIS A 248 -5.78 -15.63 -16.63
CA HIS A 248 -4.46 -15.11 -16.30
C HIS A 248 -3.73 -14.73 -17.58
N TRP A 249 -3.03 -13.62 -17.52
CA TRP A 249 -2.25 -13.06 -18.61
C TRP A 249 -1.11 -12.28 -17.97
N HIS A 250 0.00 -12.25 -18.69
CA HIS A 250 1.24 -11.69 -18.23
C HIS A 250 1.55 -10.46 -19.07
N VAL A 251 1.94 -9.37 -18.41
CA VAL A 251 2.37 -8.15 -19.06
C VAL A 251 3.88 -8.04 -18.87
N THR A 252 4.57 -7.89 -19.98
CA THR A 252 6.01 -7.64 -20.02
C THR A 252 6.22 -6.24 -20.54
N VAL A 253 6.88 -5.39 -19.75
CA VAL A 253 7.26 -4.04 -20.15
C VAL A 253 8.76 -3.99 -20.28
N LEU A 254 9.25 -3.63 -21.46
CA LEU A 254 10.64 -3.31 -21.71
C LEU A 254 10.82 -1.80 -21.68
N ILE A 255 11.67 -1.32 -20.78
CA ILE A 255 12.12 0.08 -20.76
C ILE A 255 13.56 0.10 -21.24
N TYR A 256 13.89 0.94 -22.23
CA TYR A 256 15.22 0.99 -22.84
C TYR A 256 15.56 2.41 -23.29
N VAL A 257 16.84 2.66 -23.56
CA VAL A 257 17.31 3.92 -24.12
C VAL A 257 17.55 3.75 -25.63
N ASP A 258 16.94 4.62 -26.44
CA ASP A 258 17.10 4.59 -27.89
C ASP A 258 18.40 5.25 -28.36
N THR A 259 18.58 5.38 -29.68
CA THR A 259 19.78 5.99 -30.28
C THR A 259 19.93 7.47 -30.01
N ASP A 260 18.84 8.15 -29.65
CA ASP A 260 18.78 9.58 -29.40
C ASP A 260 18.83 9.90 -27.89
N ASN A 261 19.20 8.91 -27.07
CA ASN A 261 19.22 8.97 -25.60
C ASN A 261 17.86 9.23 -24.95
N ASN A 262 16.77 8.89 -25.63
CA ASN A 262 15.43 8.98 -25.05
C ASN A 262 15.05 7.67 -24.33
N ILE A 263 14.37 7.81 -23.20
CA ILE A 263 13.76 6.66 -22.52
C ILE A 263 12.51 6.24 -23.31
N CYS A 264 12.55 5.01 -23.81
CA CYS A 264 11.50 4.38 -24.58
C CYS A 264 10.86 3.23 -23.79
N VAL A 265 9.57 3.00 -24.02
CA VAL A 265 8.80 1.93 -23.38
C VAL A 265 8.14 1.10 -24.46
N SER A 266 8.34 -0.22 -24.42
CA SER A 266 7.66 -1.20 -25.26
C SER A 266 6.92 -2.19 -24.38
N THR A 267 5.67 -2.47 -24.70
CA THR A 267 4.80 -3.34 -23.91
C THR A 267 4.38 -4.56 -24.72
N GLY A 268 4.69 -5.75 -24.22
CA GLY A 268 4.21 -7.03 -24.73
C GLY A 268 3.17 -7.63 -23.79
N ILE A 269 2.05 -8.08 -24.34
CA ILE A 269 1.03 -8.81 -23.60
C ILE A 269 1.06 -10.27 -24.04
N TYR A 270 1.35 -11.16 -23.09
CA TYR A 270 1.42 -12.60 -23.34
C TYR A 270 0.29 -13.32 -22.61
N GLN A 271 -0.62 -13.91 -23.38
CA GLN A 271 -1.63 -14.81 -22.82
C GLN A 271 -1.01 -16.20 -22.70
N LYS A 272 -0.79 -16.69 -21.48
CA LYS A 272 -0.41 -18.09 -21.26
C LYS A 272 -1.63 -18.96 -21.56
N ILE A 273 -1.69 -19.54 -22.76
CA ILE A 273 -2.63 -20.64 -23.04
C ILE A 273 -2.05 -21.85 -22.31
N ILE A 274 -2.48 -22.10 -21.07
CA ILE A 274 -2.13 -23.33 -20.37
C ILE A 274 -2.84 -24.47 -21.10
N SER A 275 -2.12 -25.15 -21.99
CA SER A 275 -2.53 -26.44 -22.53
C SER A 275 -2.68 -27.43 -21.36
N PRO A 276 -3.71 -28.30 -21.35
CA PRO A 276 -3.90 -29.30 -20.30
C PRO A 276 -2.69 -30.23 -20.06
N LYS A 277 -1.69 -30.22 -20.96
CA LYS A 277 -0.50 -31.06 -20.89
C LYS A 277 0.67 -30.47 -20.08
N ASP A 278 0.67 -29.19 -19.74
CA ASP A 278 1.84 -28.51 -19.13
C ASP A 278 1.78 -28.39 -17.59
N ARG A 279 1.16 -29.36 -16.90
CA ARG A 279 1.11 -29.37 -15.41
C ARG A 279 2.44 -29.72 -14.72
N HIS A 280 3.52 -29.93 -15.46
CA HIS A 280 4.82 -30.26 -14.88
C HIS A 280 5.92 -29.36 -15.43
N VAL A 281 5.93 -28.10 -15.01
CA VAL A 281 7.17 -27.32 -14.96
C VAL A 281 7.20 -26.60 -13.62
N GLN A 282 7.87 -27.23 -12.64
CA GLN A 282 8.38 -26.53 -11.47
C GLN A 282 9.52 -25.64 -11.95
N LEU A 283 9.39 -24.32 -11.74
CA LEU A 283 10.52 -23.40 -11.86
C LEU A 283 11.26 -23.43 -10.53
N ILE A 284 12.49 -23.94 -10.57
CA ILE A 284 13.58 -23.59 -9.66
C ILE A 284 14.23 -22.34 -10.23
#